data_AF-F2EFQ0-F1
#
_entry.id   AF-F2EFQ0-F1
#
_cell.length_a   1.000
_cell.length_b   1.000
_cell.length_c   1.000
_cell.angle_alpha   90.00
_cell.angle_beta   90.00
_cell.angle_gamma   90.00
#
_symmetry.space_group_name_H-M   'P 1'
#
loop_
_entity.id
_entity.type
_entity.pdbx_description
1 polymer ?
#
loop_
_entity_poly.entity_id
_entity_poly.type
_entity_poly.pdbx_seq_one_letter_code
_entity_poly.pdbx_strand_id
1 'polypeptide(L)' 'RSNSFFDYRVGCSKPGKYKVALDSDDALFGGFSRLDHDVDYFTTEHPHDNRPRSFSVYTPSRTAVVYALTE' A
#
# COMPACT_ATOMS: atom_id res chain seq x y z
N ARG A 1 14.71 -11.21 9.58
CA ARG A 1 13.80 -11.99 8.70
C ARG A 1 13.57 -11.16 7.43
N SER A 2 13.37 -11.81 6.28
CA SER A 2 13.20 -11.18 4.97
C SER A 2 11.85 -11.56 4.36
N ASN A 3 10.77 -11.38 5.14
CA ASN A 3 9.44 -11.80 4.74
C ASN A 3 8.75 -10.70 3.91
N SER A 4 7.97 -11.12 2.92
CA SER A 4 7.05 -10.28 2.15
C SER A 4 5.62 -10.76 2.42
N PHE A 5 4.63 -9.88 2.38
CA PHE A 5 3.24 -10.20 2.72
C PHE A 5 2.30 -9.76 1.61
N PHE A 6 1.53 -10.71 1.09
CA PHE A 6 0.36 -10.44 0.22
C PHE A 6 -0.86 -10.16 1.09
N ASP A 7 -1.80 -9.38 0.55
CA ASP A 7 -3.05 -8.99 1.23
C ASP A 7 -2.84 -8.41 2.64
N TYR A 8 -1.73 -7.70 2.85
CA TYR A 8 -1.47 -7.03 4.10
C TYR A 8 -2.43 -5.85 4.27
N ARG A 9 -3.18 -5.85 5.37
CA ARG A 9 -4.25 -4.87 5.60
C ARG A 9 -3.67 -3.60 6.23
N VAL A 10 -4.09 -2.44 5.72
CA VAL A 10 -3.70 -1.14 6.28
C VAL A 10 -4.95 -0.31 6.58
N GLY A 11 -5.05 0.19 7.81
CA GLY A 11 -6.14 1.05 8.25
C GLY A 11 -6.06 2.46 7.66
N CYS A 12 -7.19 3.01 7.23
CA CYS A 12 -7.29 4.36 6.67
C CYS A 12 -8.59 5.06 7.13
N SER A 13 -8.57 6.40 7.14
CA SER A 13 -9.74 7.19 7.58
C SER A 13 -10.70 7.54 6.45
N LYS A 14 -10.17 7.98 5.31
CA LYS A 14 -10.97 8.45 4.19
C LYS A 14 -11.33 7.27 3.28
N PRO A 15 -12.60 7.14 2.85
CA PRO A 15 -12.95 6.21 1.80
C PRO A 15 -12.37 6.70 0.48
N GLY A 16 -12.25 5.79 -0.48
CA GLY A 16 -11.97 6.11 -1.87
C GLY A 16 -10.87 5.26 -2.46
N LYS A 17 -10.12 5.88 -3.36
CA LYS A 17 -9.10 5.25 -4.19
C LYS A 17 -7.72 5.80 -3.84
N TYR A 18 -6.82 4.92 -3.44
CA TYR A 18 -5.45 5.26 -3.13
C TYR A 18 -4.52 4.82 -4.26
N LYS A 19 -3.47 5.62 -4.52
CA LYS A 19 -2.36 5.26 -5.42
C LYS A 19 -1.02 5.37 -4.70
N VAL A 20 -0.03 4.67 -5.22
CA VAL A 20 1.36 4.80 -4.76
C VAL A 20 1.86 6.22 -5.06
N ALA A 21 2.29 6.93 -4.02
CA ALA A 21 2.89 8.25 -4.10
C ALA A 21 4.42 8.21 -3.97
N LEU A 22 4.95 7.18 -3.30
CA LEU A 22 6.37 6.89 -3.20
C LEU A 22 6.56 5.39 -2.99
N ASP A 23 7.51 4.79 -3.69
CA ASP A 23 7.90 3.39 -3.54
C ASP A 23 9.42 3.30 -3.44
N SER A 24 9.95 2.93 -2.27
CA SER A 24 11.39 2.75 -2.09
C SER A 24 11.94 1.53 -2.83
N ASP A 25 11.08 0.64 -3.34
CA ASP A 25 11.46 -0.54 -4.13
C ASP A 25 11.58 -0.23 -5.63
N ASP A 26 11.26 0.98 -6.08
CA ASP A 26 11.44 1.38 -7.48
C ASP A 26 12.92 1.25 -7.91
N ALA A 27 13.15 0.82 -9.15
CA ALA A 27 14.48 0.73 -9.75
C ALA A 27 15.23 2.07 -9.74
N LEU A 28 14.52 3.21 -9.80
CA LEU A 28 15.07 4.55 -9.64
C LEU A 28 15.82 4.71 -8.31
N PHE A 29 15.37 4.04 -7.26
CA PHE A 29 15.99 4.04 -5.94
C PHE A 29 16.84 2.78 -5.67
N GLY A 30 17.11 1.98 -6.71
CA GLY A 30 17.90 0.76 -6.62
C GLY A 30 17.16 -0.44 -6.03
N GLY A 31 15.82 -0.40 -5.98
CA GLY A 31 15.00 -1.53 -5.56
C GLY A 31 14.70 -2.53 -6.69
N PHE A 32 13.80 -3.47 -6.42
CA PHE A 32 13.48 -4.58 -7.33
C PHE A 32 12.25 -4.35 -8.23
N SER A 33 11.61 -3.19 -8.14
CA SER A 33 10.39 -2.79 -8.87
C SER A 33 9.29 -3.85 -8.79
N ARG A 34 8.99 -4.32 -7.57
CA ARG A 34 8.02 -5.40 -7.36
C ARG A 34 6.57 -4.91 -7.28
N LEU A 35 6.34 -3.61 -7.16
CA LEU A 35 5.00 -3.02 -7.17
C LEU A 35 4.68 -2.47 -8.56
N ASP A 36 3.43 -2.62 -8.96
CA ASP A 36 2.86 -1.96 -10.12
C ASP A 36 2.21 -0.63 -9.69
N HIS A 37 2.72 0.49 -10.20
CA HIS A 37 2.26 1.84 -9.82
C HIS A 37 0.95 2.26 -10.49
N ASP A 38 0.46 1.50 -11.47
CA ASP A 38 -0.84 1.77 -12.10
C ASP A 38 -2.03 1.20 -11.31
N VAL A 39 -1.77 0.37 -10.31
CA VAL A 39 -2.79 -0.27 -9.47
C VAL A 39 -3.54 0.74 -8.60
N ASP A 40 -4.86 0.64 -8.64
CA ASP A 40 -5.77 1.35 -7.75
C ASP A 40 -6.06 0.54 -6.49
N TYR A 41 -5.89 1.17 -5.32
CA TYR A 41 -6.16 0.56 -4.02
C TYR A 41 -7.47 1.09 -3.45
N PHE A 42 -8.52 0.26 -3.50
CA PHE A 42 -9.86 0.64 -3.05
C PHE A 42 -10.06 0.35 -1.56
N THR A 43 -10.59 1.34 -0.83
CA THR A 43 -10.96 1.15 0.57
C THR A 43 -12.24 0.34 0.72
N THR A 44 -12.32 -0.41 1.81
CA THR A 44 -13.53 -1.15 2.25
C THR A 44 -13.97 -0.65 3.62
N GLU A 45 -15.26 -0.78 3.94
CA GLU A 45 -15.82 -0.51 5.29
C GLU A 45 -15.46 -1.61 6.29
N HIS A 46 -14.16 -1.88 6.39
CA HIS A 46 -13.60 -2.88 7.28
C HIS A 46 -12.66 -2.17 8.26
N PRO A 47 -13.06 -1.99 9.53
CA PRO A 47 -12.20 -1.38 10.53
C PRO A 47 -10.89 -2.16 10.72
N HIS A 48 -9.78 -1.44 10.85
CA HIS A 48 -8.45 -2.02 11.09
C HIS A 48 -7.57 -1.00 11.80
N ASP A 49 -6.76 -1.42 12.77
CA ASP A 49 -5.84 -0.55 13.53
C ASP A 49 -6.49 0.76 14.06
N ASN A 50 -7.68 0.64 14.66
CA ASN A 50 -8.48 1.78 15.16
C ASN A 50 -8.86 2.81 14.08
N ARG A 51 -8.87 2.41 12.81
CA ARG A 51 -9.39 3.19 11.69
C ARG A 51 -10.70 2.59 11.17
N PRO A 52 -11.64 3.42 10.66
CA PRO A 52 -12.96 2.94 10.25
C PRO A 52 -12.94 2.13 8.94
N ARG A 53 -11.89 2.28 8.13
CA ARG A 53 -11.76 1.66 6.82
C ARG A 53 -10.37 1.08 6.63
N SER A 54 -10.20 0.29 5.58
CA SER A 54 -8.91 -0.29 5.24
C SER A 54 -8.85 -0.74 3.79
N PHE A 55 -7.64 -0.95 3.29
CA PHE A 55 -7.36 -1.56 2.00
C PHE A 55 -6.22 -2.57 2.13
N SER A 56 -6.15 -3.52 1.20
CA SER A 56 -5.09 -4.53 1.14
C SER A 56 -3.95 -4.07 0.25
N VAL A 57 -2.72 -4.39 0.63
CA VAL A 57 -1.51 -4.09 -0.14
C VAL A 57 -0.58 -5.30 -0.19
N TYR A 58 0.28 -5.35 -1.21
CA TYR A 58 1.46 -6.18 -1.18
C TYR A 58 2.60 -5.42 -0.50
N THR A 59 3.23 -6.01 0.52
CA THR A 59 4.36 -5.42 1.25
C THR A 59 5.60 -6.30 1.08
N PRO A 60 6.48 -5.97 0.11
CA PRO A 60 7.74 -6.67 -0.02
C PRO A 60 8.65 -6.44 1.20
N SER A 61 9.56 -7.37 1.45
CA SER A 61 10.50 -7.21 2.55
C SER A 61 11.42 -6.00 2.36
N ARG A 62 11.61 -5.24 3.46
CA ARG A 62 12.51 -4.08 3.55
C ARG A 62 12.19 -2.96 2.57
N THR A 63 10.91 -2.71 2.32
CA THR A 63 10.45 -1.56 1.52
C THR A 63 9.65 -0.58 2.35
N ALA A 64 9.57 0.66 1.90
CA ALA A 64 8.66 1.68 2.38
C ALA A 64 7.83 2.18 1.20
N VAL A 65 6.50 2.12 1.32
CA VAL A 65 5.57 2.56 0.29
C VAL A 65 4.60 3.55 0.91
N VAL A 66 4.40 4.69 0.24
CA VAL A 66 3.46 5.74 0.65
C VAL A 66 2.27 5.72 -0.30
N TYR A 67 1.07 5.74 0.26
CA TYR A 67 -0.18 5.77 -0.50
C TYR A 67 -0.90 7.10 -0.29
N ALA A 68 -1.31 7.74 -1.37
CA ALA A 68 -2.07 8.98 -1.36
C ALA A 68 -3.49 8.76 -1.89
N LEU A 69 -4.47 9.43 -1.28
CA LEU A 69 -5.85 9.45 -1.75
C LEU A 69 -5.92 10.23 -3.07
N THR A 70 -6.56 9.66 -4.09
CA THR A 70 -6.71 10.26 -5.41
C THR A 70 -8.15 10.66 -5.71
N GLU A 71 -9.12 9.88 -5.23
CA GLU A 71 -10.56 10.09 -5.37
C GLU A 71 -11.28 9.66 -4.09
#